data_AF-A0A6A3HYN8-F1
#
_entry.id   AF-A0A6A3HYN8-F1
#
_cell.length_a   1.000
_cell.length_b   1.000
_cell.length_c   1.000
_cell.angle_alpha   90.00
_cell.angle_beta   90.00
_cell.angle_gamma   90.00
#
_symmetry.space_group_name_H-M   'P 1'
#
loop_
_entity.id
_entity.type
_entity.pdbx_description
1 polymer ?
#
loop_
_entity_poly.entity_id
_entity_poly.type
_entity_poly.pdbx_seq_one_letter_code
_entity_poly.pdbx_strand_id
1 'polypeptide(L)'
;MTDNASNMVNAWAHLKAKLPIFAGGCAAHTINLLIQDVFKLSFFTAIRKEAVAITKFVRDHHALLDEFRNLQSTVIQAHDDLLDQFRSLHQATTLPSTDRRRALVLPIQTRWYTLHACLRSVMTNMVVIKKLFDASDNAELLSRYQVTASNRAPLDKVIAIIDDPDFWVRLEHAVKLIDPIVEVLRELESDKCATSRVYSLFRRLRTHSIYETSNRVIPTGLLTSIKTHIESRWKFVKTDAIKIAFLLDPSTDTSDFMENDMNESVAAAVAFAERAHLLGSTSSTAFTAALYAFGALKKGWSVQEKAQYAAAAPSHWWEDNSQFFEKTHPKVYDLAKLVFAVPTSSAASERAWSIFDFIHSKKRNRLTKDKVEKLAYIYINLAATTSTWIDVARVREYPESVTGPETEMVAEQV
;
A
#
# COMPACT_ATOMS: atom_id res chain seq x y z
N MET A 1 -4.79 -17.27 -1.72
CA MET A 1 -4.78 -15.90 -2.29
C MET A 1 -3.94 -15.90 -3.54
N THR A 2 -4.36 -15.21 -4.60
CA THR A 2 -3.56 -15.04 -5.83
C THR A 2 -3.71 -13.60 -6.35
N ASP A 3 -3.10 -13.28 -7.50
CA ASP A 3 -3.45 -12.05 -8.22
C ASP A 3 -4.91 -12.06 -8.70
N ASN A 4 -5.35 -10.93 -9.26
CA ASN A 4 -6.73 -10.70 -9.66
C ASN A 4 -7.01 -11.05 -11.12
N ALA A 5 -6.13 -11.81 -11.79
CA ALA A 5 -6.33 -12.17 -13.19
C ALA A 5 -7.58 -13.04 -13.37
N SER A 6 -8.27 -12.90 -14.51
CA SER A 6 -9.49 -13.67 -14.83
C SER A 6 -9.27 -15.18 -14.75
N ASN A 7 -8.11 -15.67 -15.18
CA ASN A 7 -7.75 -17.08 -15.09
C ASN A 7 -7.69 -17.57 -13.64
N MET A 8 -7.24 -16.72 -12.70
CA MET A 8 -7.22 -17.05 -11.28
C MET A 8 -8.63 -17.08 -10.70
N VAL A 9 -9.50 -16.14 -11.09
CA VAL A 9 -10.91 -16.15 -10.69
C VAL A 9 -11.60 -17.45 -11.10
N ASN A 10 -11.36 -17.91 -12.33
CA ASN A 10 -11.88 -19.20 -12.82
C ASN A 10 -11.29 -20.38 -12.04
N ALA A 11 -9.97 -20.37 -11.76
CA ALA A 11 -9.33 -21.41 -10.96
C ALA A 11 -9.91 -21.49 -9.55
N TRP A 12 -10.21 -20.34 -8.91
CA TRP A 12 -10.86 -20.32 -7.59
C TRP A 12 -12.22 -21.00 -7.62
N ALA A 13 -13.03 -20.77 -8.66
CA ALA A 13 -14.33 -21.42 -8.80
C ALA A 13 -14.19 -22.94 -8.90
N HIS A 14 -13.25 -23.43 -9.71
CA HIS A 14 -12.98 -24.86 -9.83
C HIS A 14 -12.46 -25.48 -8.52
N LEU A 15 -11.59 -24.77 -7.79
CA LEU A 15 -11.04 -25.26 -6.54
C LEU A 15 -12.09 -25.26 -5.43
N LYS A 16 -12.89 -24.20 -5.28
CA LYS A 16 -13.99 -24.12 -4.29
C LYS A 16 -15.06 -25.20 -4.51
N ALA A 17 -15.24 -25.67 -5.73
CA ALA A 17 -16.16 -26.77 -6.02
C ALA A 17 -15.64 -28.14 -5.54
N LYS A 18 -14.33 -28.28 -5.32
CA LYS A 18 -13.68 -29.56 -4.96
C LYS A 18 -13.11 -29.58 -3.56
N LEU A 19 -12.71 -28.42 -3.04
CA LEU A 19 -11.96 -28.29 -1.80
C LEU A 19 -12.58 -27.19 -0.92
N PRO A 20 -12.62 -27.41 0.41
CA PRO A 20 -13.12 -26.41 1.35
C PRO A 20 -12.07 -25.32 1.63
N ILE A 21 -11.78 -24.52 0.62
CA ILE A 21 -10.79 -23.44 0.71
C ILE A 21 -11.42 -22.05 0.66
N PHE A 22 -10.80 -21.12 1.38
CA PHE A 22 -10.96 -19.71 1.08
C PHE A 22 -10.09 -19.35 -0.11
N ALA A 23 -10.72 -18.79 -1.16
CA ALA A 23 -10.00 -18.24 -2.30
C ALA A 23 -10.51 -16.83 -2.61
N GLY A 24 -9.56 -15.97 -2.95
CA GLY A 24 -9.75 -14.54 -3.18
C GLY A 24 -8.47 -13.91 -3.74
N GLY A 25 -8.63 -12.70 -4.25
CA GLY A 25 -7.57 -11.91 -4.87
C GLY A 25 -6.82 -11.04 -3.88
N CYS A 26 -5.58 -10.69 -4.21
CA CYS A 26 -4.71 -9.84 -3.41
C CYS A 26 -5.34 -8.45 -3.14
N ALA A 27 -5.50 -8.08 -1.87
CA ALA A 27 -6.09 -6.80 -1.49
C ALA A 27 -5.15 -5.62 -1.84
N ALA A 28 -3.84 -5.77 -1.62
CA ALA A 28 -2.85 -4.78 -2.03
C ALA A 28 -2.85 -4.54 -3.55
N HIS A 29 -2.89 -5.62 -4.34
CA HIS A 29 -3.01 -5.52 -5.79
C HIS A 29 -4.33 -4.83 -6.20
N THR A 30 -5.43 -5.13 -5.51
CA THR A 30 -6.73 -4.47 -5.73
C THR A 30 -6.64 -2.95 -5.54
N ILE A 31 -5.92 -2.49 -4.52
CA ILE A 31 -5.69 -1.05 -4.29
C ILE A 31 -4.75 -0.46 -5.33
N ASN A 32 -3.71 -1.18 -5.76
CA ASN A 32 -2.87 -0.73 -6.87
C ASN A 32 -3.69 -0.53 -8.18
N LEU A 33 -4.64 -1.42 -8.46
CA LEU A 33 -5.58 -1.26 -9.57
C LEU A 33 -6.56 -0.10 -9.36
N LEU A 34 -6.99 0.15 -8.11
CA LEU A 34 -7.79 1.34 -7.79
C LEU A 34 -7.02 2.62 -8.10
N ILE A 35 -5.76 2.71 -7.67
CA ILE A 35 -4.87 3.84 -7.97
C ILE A 35 -4.74 4.01 -9.49
N GLN A 36 -4.53 2.92 -10.22
CA GLN A 36 -4.48 2.94 -11.69
C GLN A 36 -5.75 3.53 -12.31
N ASP A 37 -6.94 3.11 -11.87
CA ASP A 37 -8.21 3.60 -12.41
C ASP A 37 -8.40 5.09 -12.12
N VAL A 38 -8.09 5.54 -10.91
CA VAL A 38 -8.18 6.96 -10.56
C VAL A 38 -7.22 7.79 -11.42
N PHE A 39 -5.99 7.31 -11.66
CA PHE A 39 -5.03 7.99 -12.55
C PHE A 39 -5.42 7.98 -14.04
N LYS A 40 -6.44 7.20 -14.45
CA LYS A 40 -7.00 7.27 -15.82
C LYS A 40 -8.06 8.35 -15.97
N LEU A 41 -8.62 8.87 -14.88
CA LEU A 41 -9.57 9.98 -14.93
C LEU A 41 -8.86 11.23 -15.51
N SER A 42 -9.60 12.04 -16.28
CA SER A 42 -9.04 13.17 -17.04
C SER A 42 -8.29 14.17 -16.16
N PHE A 43 -8.85 14.49 -14.99
CA PHE A 43 -8.24 15.35 -13.97
C PHE A 43 -6.83 14.88 -13.59
N PHE A 44 -6.68 13.61 -13.22
CA PHE A 44 -5.39 13.05 -12.83
C PHE A 44 -4.45 12.83 -14.02
N THR A 45 -5.00 12.54 -15.20
CA THR A 45 -4.20 12.34 -16.42
C THR A 45 -3.50 13.62 -16.86
N ALA A 46 -4.14 14.79 -16.73
CA ALA A 46 -3.51 16.08 -17.02
C ALA A 46 -2.37 16.34 -16.02
N ILE A 47 -2.69 16.30 -14.73
CA ILE A 47 -1.76 16.62 -13.64
C ILE A 47 -0.52 15.72 -13.65
N ARG A 48 -0.70 14.40 -13.89
CA ARG A 48 0.45 13.50 -13.96
C ARG A 48 1.36 13.79 -15.16
N LYS A 49 0.82 14.20 -16.31
CA LYS A 49 1.65 14.55 -17.48
C LYS A 49 2.48 15.80 -17.20
N GLU A 50 1.88 16.78 -16.54
CA GLU A 50 2.53 18.04 -16.13
C GLU A 50 3.63 17.77 -15.09
N ALA A 51 3.31 17.08 -14.00
CA ALA A 51 4.27 16.74 -12.95
C ALA A 51 5.43 15.87 -13.45
N VAL A 52 5.16 14.87 -14.30
CA VAL A 52 6.22 14.02 -14.89
C VAL A 52 7.10 14.84 -15.84
N ALA A 53 6.55 15.81 -16.57
CA ALA A 53 7.36 16.68 -17.43
C ALA A 53 8.36 17.50 -16.61
N ILE A 54 7.93 18.11 -15.50
CA ILE A 54 8.81 18.85 -14.58
C ILE A 54 9.89 17.91 -14.03
N THR A 55 9.49 16.80 -13.41
CA THR A 55 10.41 15.83 -12.80
C THR A 55 11.44 15.33 -13.81
N LYS A 56 10.99 14.93 -15.00
CA LYS A 56 11.87 14.40 -16.05
C LYS A 56 12.84 15.46 -16.53
N PHE A 57 12.37 16.66 -16.81
CA PHE A 57 13.24 17.73 -17.31
C PHE A 57 14.34 18.08 -16.30
N VAL A 58 14.03 18.19 -15.01
CA VAL A 58 15.07 18.46 -14.00
C VAL A 58 16.04 17.28 -13.87
N ARG A 59 15.54 16.04 -13.82
CA ARG A 59 16.39 14.85 -13.60
C ARG A 59 17.26 14.48 -14.79
N ASP A 60 16.82 14.75 -16.01
CA ASP A 60 17.57 14.42 -17.24
C ASP A 60 18.72 15.42 -17.50
N HIS A 61 18.76 16.56 -16.79
CA HIS A 61 19.78 17.59 -16.95
C HIS A 61 20.61 17.77 -15.68
N HIS A 62 21.81 17.18 -15.65
CA HIS A 62 22.67 17.12 -14.45
C HIS A 62 22.88 18.48 -13.76
N ALA A 63 23.19 19.55 -14.52
CA ALA A 63 23.40 20.87 -13.93
C ALA A 63 22.13 21.45 -13.28
N LEU A 64 20.94 21.19 -13.84
CA LEU A 64 19.68 21.58 -13.20
C LEU A 64 19.38 20.74 -11.96
N LEU A 65 19.69 19.44 -12.01
CA LEU A 65 19.50 18.55 -10.87
C LEU A 65 20.42 18.93 -9.70
N ASP A 66 21.66 19.33 -9.97
CA ASP A 66 22.59 19.77 -8.94
C ASP A 66 22.17 21.11 -8.35
N GLU A 67 21.75 22.07 -9.17
CA GLU A 67 21.22 23.34 -8.68
C GLU A 67 19.93 23.15 -7.87
N PHE A 68 19.05 22.24 -8.30
CA PHE A 68 17.88 21.84 -7.52
C PHE A 68 18.26 21.35 -6.11
N ARG A 69 19.29 20.52 -5.99
CA ARG A 69 19.78 19.99 -4.70
C ARG A 69 20.39 21.09 -3.83
N ASN A 70 21.12 22.03 -4.43
CA ASN A 70 21.67 23.20 -3.74
C ASN A 70 20.55 24.06 -3.17
N LEU A 71 19.60 24.48 -4.00
CA LEU A 71 18.46 25.30 -3.60
C LEU A 71 17.60 24.61 -2.53
N GLN A 72 17.37 23.30 -2.66
CA GLN A 72 16.66 22.53 -1.66
C GLN A 72 17.36 22.57 -0.30
N SER A 73 18.70 22.44 -0.29
CA SER A 73 19.49 22.50 0.95
C SER A 73 19.40 23.88 1.59
N THR A 74 19.50 24.95 0.80
CA THR A 74 19.36 26.34 1.29
C THR A 74 17.97 26.62 1.86
N VAL A 75 16.90 26.18 1.18
CA VAL A 75 15.52 26.38 1.64
C VAL A 75 15.25 25.64 2.95
N ILE A 76 15.75 24.40 3.08
CA ILE A 76 15.61 23.62 4.31
C ILE A 76 16.37 24.29 5.46
N GLN A 77 17.61 24.73 5.23
CA GLN A 77 18.40 25.43 6.24
C GLN A 77 17.69 26.69 6.74
N ALA A 78 17.22 27.55 5.83
CA ALA A 78 16.51 28.77 6.21
C ALA A 78 15.24 28.51 7.04
N HIS A 79 14.52 27.44 6.72
CA HIS A 79 13.35 27.03 7.51
C HIS A 79 13.74 26.50 8.89
N ASP A 80 14.82 25.73 9.00
CA ASP A 80 15.32 25.23 10.28
C ASP A 80 15.82 26.36 11.18
N ASP A 81 16.52 27.35 10.61
CA ASP A 81 16.96 28.55 11.33
C ASP A 81 15.76 29.34 11.91
N LEU A 82 14.69 29.50 11.14
CA LEU A 82 13.45 30.15 11.61
C LEU A 82 12.76 29.35 12.72
N LEU A 83 12.72 28.02 12.60
CA LEU A 83 12.18 27.18 13.66
C LEU A 83 13.00 27.27 14.94
N ASP A 84 14.32 27.32 14.84
CA ASP A 84 15.21 27.46 16.00
C ASP A 84 15.05 28.82 16.69
N GLN A 85 14.87 29.89 15.91
CA GLN A 85 14.51 31.21 16.47
C GLN A 85 13.17 31.16 17.22
N PHE A 86 12.13 30.58 16.61
CA PHE A 86 10.81 30.44 17.25
C PHE A 86 10.87 29.57 18.52
N ARG A 87 11.66 28.49 18.52
CA ARG A 87 11.87 27.62 19.68
C ARG A 87 12.60 28.33 20.80
N SER A 88 13.64 29.10 20.48
CA SER A 88 14.38 29.93 21.44
C SER A 88 13.44 30.91 22.16
N LEU A 89 12.49 31.49 21.43
CA LEU A 89 11.44 32.37 21.95
C LEU A 89 10.41 31.67 22.86
N HIS A 90 10.24 30.34 22.77
CA HIS A 90 9.12 29.62 23.41
C HIS A 90 9.52 28.42 24.29
N GLN A 91 10.81 28.23 24.59
CA GLN A 91 11.32 27.19 25.52
C GLN A 91 10.81 25.76 25.22
N ALA A 92 10.61 25.41 23.95
CA ALA A 92 10.16 24.08 23.53
C ALA A 92 11.34 23.10 23.38
N THR A 93 11.16 21.84 23.80
CA THR A 93 12.18 20.78 23.72
C THR A 93 12.29 20.15 22.33
N THR A 94 13.51 19.68 22.00
CA THR A 94 13.92 19.15 20.68
C THR A 94 13.37 17.76 20.37
N LEU A 95 12.83 17.59 19.16
CA LEU A 95 12.70 16.30 18.48
C LEU A 95 13.86 16.11 17.48
N PRO A 96 14.26 14.87 17.16
CA PRO A 96 15.36 14.61 16.21
C PRO A 96 15.12 15.27 14.85
N SER A 97 16.18 15.85 14.27
CA SER A 97 16.16 16.33 12.89
C SER A 97 15.94 15.13 11.95
N THR A 98 14.85 15.17 11.20
CA THR A 98 14.61 14.24 10.09
C THR A 98 15.19 14.86 8.83
N ASP A 99 15.87 14.09 7.98
CA ASP A 99 16.30 14.59 6.66
C ASP A 99 15.04 14.99 5.87
N ARG A 100 14.85 16.30 5.69
CA ARG A 100 13.67 16.88 5.01
C ARG A 100 13.85 16.95 3.50
N ARG A 101 15.02 16.57 2.96
CA ARG A 101 15.27 16.56 1.52
C ARG A 101 14.36 15.53 0.86
N ARG A 102 13.51 15.99 -0.07
CA ARG A 102 12.68 15.13 -0.90
C ARG A 102 13.13 15.22 -2.34
N ALA A 103 13.83 14.19 -2.82
CA ALA A 103 14.21 14.11 -4.22
C ALA A 103 12.97 14.09 -5.13
N LEU A 104 13.11 14.61 -6.35
CA LEU A 104 12.10 14.44 -7.40
C LEU A 104 12.06 12.96 -7.79
N VAL A 105 10.86 12.37 -7.82
CA VAL A 105 10.68 10.94 -8.08
C VAL A 105 10.03 10.72 -9.44
N LEU A 106 10.61 9.88 -10.30
CA LEU A 106 9.98 9.45 -11.54
C LEU A 106 9.08 8.23 -11.29
N PRO A 107 7.89 8.18 -11.90
CA PRO A 107 7.01 7.03 -11.77
C PRO A 107 7.56 5.83 -12.53
N ILE A 108 7.34 4.64 -11.97
CA ILE A 108 7.61 3.34 -12.59
C ILE A 108 6.30 2.85 -13.22
N GLN A 109 6.35 2.49 -14.51
CA GLN A 109 5.17 2.17 -15.31
C GLN A 109 4.29 1.05 -14.73
N THR A 110 4.87 0.12 -13.97
CA THR A 110 4.20 -1.04 -13.37
C THR A 110 3.81 -0.85 -11.90
N ARG A 111 4.26 0.24 -11.24
CA ARG A 111 4.00 0.51 -9.82
C ARG A 111 3.19 1.80 -9.66
N TRP A 112 1.87 1.71 -9.77
CA TRP A 112 0.99 2.89 -9.85
C TRP A 112 1.10 3.85 -8.66
N TYR A 113 1.45 3.39 -7.46
CA TYR A 113 1.70 4.27 -6.31
C TYR A 113 2.92 5.20 -6.51
N THR A 114 3.87 4.87 -7.38
CA THR A 114 5.01 5.76 -7.69
C THR A 114 4.60 7.04 -8.41
N LEU A 115 3.43 7.05 -9.07
CA LEU A 115 2.84 8.30 -9.58
C LEU A 115 2.47 9.24 -8.45
N HIS A 116 1.92 8.71 -7.35
CA HIS A 116 1.65 9.51 -6.15
C HIS A 116 2.94 10.07 -5.56
N ALA A 117 4.01 9.25 -5.47
CA ALA A 117 5.32 9.73 -5.03
C ALA A 117 5.87 10.86 -5.94
N CYS A 118 5.73 10.73 -7.27
CA CYS A 118 6.08 11.78 -8.22
C CYS A 118 5.29 13.08 -7.94
N LEU A 119 3.96 13.00 -7.89
CA LEU A 119 3.10 14.17 -7.63
C LEU A 119 3.46 14.84 -6.29
N ARG A 120 3.62 14.04 -5.23
CA ARG A 120 3.95 14.54 -3.91
C ARG A 120 5.35 15.17 -3.87
N SER A 121 6.33 14.61 -4.60
CA SER A 121 7.67 15.18 -4.69
C SER A 121 7.66 16.54 -5.40
N VAL A 122 6.88 16.70 -6.47
CA VAL A 122 6.72 18.00 -7.16
C VAL A 122 6.03 19.00 -6.24
N MET A 123 4.93 18.61 -5.60
CA MET A 123 4.16 19.46 -4.68
C MET A 123 5.02 19.96 -3.50
N THR A 124 5.75 19.05 -2.83
CA THR A 124 6.61 19.42 -1.70
C THR A 124 7.76 20.35 -2.11
N ASN A 125 8.24 20.24 -3.35
CA ASN A 125 9.32 21.06 -3.87
C ASN A 125 8.85 22.30 -4.64
N MET A 126 7.58 22.71 -4.54
CA MET A 126 7.04 23.85 -5.29
C MET A 126 7.92 25.11 -5.22
N VAL A 127 8.33 25.51 -4.01
CA VAL A 127 9.16 26.71 -3.81
C VAL A 127 10.53 26.56 -4.47
N VAL A 128 11.16 25.40 -4.31
CA VAL A 128 12.48 25.10 -4.89
C VAL A 128 12.40 25.09 -6.42
N ILE A 129 11.37 24.45 -6.97
CA ILE A 129 11.13 24.38 -8.43
C ILE A 129 10.90 25.79 -8.98
N LYS A 130 10.06 26.62 -8.33
CA LYS A 130 9.83 28.00 -8.78
C LYS A 130 11.13 28.82 -8.81
N LYS A 131 11.96 28.72 -7.77
CA LYS A 131 13.27 29.39 -7.73
C LYS A 131 14.24 28.88 -8.81
N LEU A 132 14.28 27.56 -9.02
CA LEU A 132 15.16 26.95 -10.02
C LEU A 132 14.87 27.45 -11.45
N PHE A 133 13.61 27.72 -11.75
CA PHE A 133 13.17 28.20 -13.06
C PHE A 133 12.94 29.72 -13.11
N ASP A 134 13.27 30.44 -12.04
CA ASP A 134 13.21 31.90 -12.05
C ASP A 134 14.33 32.46 -12.94
N ALA A 135 13.93 33.16 -14.00
CA ALA A 135 14.88 33.74 -14.94
C ALA A 135 15.68 34.89 -14.32
N SER A 136 15.25 35.53 -13.22
CA SER A 136 16.07 36.56 -12.55
C SER A 136 17.32 35.96 -11.93
N ASP A 137 17.21 34.74 -11.39
CA ASP A 137 18.24 34.11 -10.57
C ASP A 137 19.04 33.08 -11.37
N ASN A 138 18.41 32.42 -12.34
CA ASN A 138 18.97 31.28 -13.07
C ASN A 138 19.04 31.46 -14.59
N ALA A 139 18.95 32.69 -15.12
CA ALA A 139 18.98 32.98 -16.56
C ALA A 139 20.14 32.29 -17.31
N GLU A 140 21.36 32.37 -16.78
CA GLU A 140 22.53 31.77 -17.43
C GLU A 140 22.39 30.25 -17.55
N LEU A 141 21.96 29.59 -16.46
CA LEU A 141 21.75 28.15 -16.43
C LEU A 141 20.65 27.72 -17.41
N LEU A 142 19.51 28.43 -17.42
CA LEU A 142 18.37 28.12 -18.29
C LEU A 142 18.67 28.34 -19.78
N SER A 143 19.50 29.34 -20.11
CA SER A 143 19.90 29.65 -21.49
C SER A 143 20.58 28.47 -22.20
N ARG A 144 21.28 27.60 -21.45
CA ARG A 144 21.95 26.39 -21.97
C ARG A 144 20.98 25.43 -22.66
N TYR A 145 19.71 25.44 -22.25
CA TYR A 145 18.68 24.54 -22.76
C TYR A 145 17.81 25.18 -23.85
N GLN A 146 18.02 26.47 -24.16
CA GLN A 146 17.29 27.17 -25.23
C GLN A 146 17.98 27.03 -26.61
N VAL A 147 19.21 26.51 -26.65
CA VAL A 147 20.04 26.44 -27.86
C VAL A 147 19.43 25.48 -28.91
N THR A 148 19.04 24.28 -28.50
CA THR A 148 18.49 23.26 -29.40
C THR A 148 16.97 23.26 -29.36
N ALA A 149 16.33 23.05 -30.53
CA ALA A 149 14.88 22.92 -30.61
C ALA A 149 14.35 21.73 -29.77
N SER A 150 15.16 20.67 -29.61
CA SER A 150 14.82 19.50 -28.81
C SER A 150 14.69 19.79 -27.32
N ASN A 151 15.43 20.76 -26.79
CA ASN A 151 15.40 21.13 -25.37
C ASN A 151 14.55 22.38 -25.10
N ARG A 152 14.48 23.29 -26.08
CA ARG A 152 13.67 24.51 -26.01
C ARG A 152 12.19 24.21 -25.80
N ALA A 153 11.59 23.38 -26.66
CA ALA A 153 10.16 23.10 -26.56
C ALA A 153 9.75 22.41 -25.23
N PRO A 154 10.50 21.42 -24.71
CA PRO A 154 10.28 20.91 -23.36
C PRO A 154 10.48 21.94 -22.25
N LEU A 155 11.50 22.80 -22.34
CA LEU A 155 11.76 23.86 -21.37
C LEU A 155 10.59 24.85 -21.30
N ASP A 156 10.18 25.39 -22.46
CA ASP A 156 9.08 26.36 -22.56
C ASP A 156 7.79 25.79 -21.97
N LYS A 157 7.53 24.50 -22.25
CA LYS A 157 6.40 23.78 -21.66
C LYS A 157 6.52 23.65 -20.15
N VAL A 158 7.70 23.34 -19.61
CA VAL A 158 7.91 23.20 -18.16
C VAL A 158 7.73 24.55 -17.46
N ILE A 159 8.28 25.63 -18.01
CA ILE A 159 8.11 26.98 -17.49
C ILE A 159 6.62 27.35 -17.48
N ALA A 160 5.91 27.12 -18.59
CA ALA A 160 4.47 27.40 -18.68
C ALA A 160 3.63 26.64 -17.62
N ILE A 161 4.03 25.41 -17.26
CA ILE A 161 3.37 24.64 -16.18
C ILE A 161 3.71 25.23 -14.81
N ILE A 162 4.96 25.63 -14.58
CA ILE A 162 5.41 26.18 -13.28
C ILE A 162 4.74 27.52 -12.99
N ASP A 163 4.56 28.34 -14.03
CA ASP A 163 3.93 29.65 -13.96
C ASP A 163 2.40 29.59 -13.89
N ASP A 164 1.78 28.45 -14.21
CA ASP A 164 0.34 28.23 -14.03
C ASP A 164 -0.01 28.08 -12.53
N PRO A 165 -0.66 29.07 -11.88
CA PRO A 165 -1.08 28.94 -10.48
C PRO A 165 -2.12 27.83 -10.29
N ASP A 166 -2.97 27.59 -11.29
CA ASP A 166 -4.03 26.57 -11.20
C ASP A 166 -3.45 25.16 -11.20
N PHE A 167 -2.32 24.94 -11.88
CA PHE A 167 -1.58 23.67 -11.81
C PHE A 167 -1.26 23.27 -10.37
N TRP A 168 -0.70 24.19 -9.57
CA TRP A 168 -0.31 23.90 -8.19
C TRP A 168 -1.49 23.59 -7.30
N VAL A 169 -2.59 24.34 -7.46
CA VAL A 169 -3.84 24.09 -6.72
C VAL A 169 -4.45 22.74 -7.11
N ARG A 170 -4.52 22.43 -8.41
CA ARG A 170 -4.98 21.13 -8.91
C ARG A 170 -4.11 19.99 -8.40
N LEU A 171 -2.78 20.14 -8.42
CA LEU A 171 -1.80 19.17 -7.94
C LEU A 171 -2.01 18.86 -6.45
N GLU A 172 -2.20 19.89 -5.62
CA GLU A 172 -2.46 19.72 -4.19
C GLU A 172 -3.73 18.89 -3.95
N HIS A 173 -4.82 19.22 -4.66
CA HIS A 173 -6.06 18.45 -4.57
C HIS A 173 -5.92 17.01 -5.08
N ALA A 174 -5.17 16.79 -6.16
CA ALA A 174 -4.89 15.44 -6.64
C ALA A 174 -4.14 14.60 -5.60
N VAL A 175 -3.12 15.16 -4.94
CA VAL A 175 -2.40 14.46 -3.86
C VAL A 175 -3.35 14.13 -2.70
N LYS A 176 -4.14 15.10 -2.23
CA LYS A 176 -5.10 14.92 -1.13
C LYS A 176 -6.15 13.84 -1.42
N LEU A 177 -6.62 13.71 -2.67
CA LEU A 177 -7.61 12.72 -3.07
C LEU A 177 -7.04 11.29 -3.11
N ILE A 178 -5.74 11.15 -3.42
CA ILE A 178 -5.05 9.85 -3.53
C ILE A 178 -4.44 9.39 -2.21
N ASP A 179 -4.09 10.33 -1.31
CA ASP A 179 -3.46 10.06 -0.01
C ASP A 179 -4.14 8.91 0.77
N PRO A 180 -5.48 8.91 0.98
CA PRO A 180 -6.15 7.83 1.71
C PRO A 180 -6.03 6.46 1.04
N ILE A 181 -5.98 6.42 -0.30
CA ILE A 181 -5.84 5.18 -1.08
C ILE A 181 -4.43 4.61 -0.91
N VAL A 182 -3.41 5.47 -0.95
CA VAL A 182 -2.00 5.08 -0.77
C VAL A 182 -1.71 4.67 0.68
N GLU A 183 -2.34 5.31 1.65
CA GLU A 183 -2.24 4.90 3.06
C GLU A 183 -2.82 3.50 3.29
N VAL A 184 -3.97 3.20 2.67
CA VAL A 184 -4.53 1.84 2.69
C VAL A 184 -3.60 0.83 2.01
N LEU A 185 -3.00 1.19 0.87
CA LEU A 185 -2.03 0.31 0.20
C LEU A 185 -0.86 -0.03 1.12
N ARG A 186 -0.25 1.00 1.73
CA ARG A 186 0.91 0.85 2.63
C ARG A 186 0.59 -0.06 3.80
N GLU A 187 -0.62 0.05 4.35
CA GLU A 187 -1.05 -0.82 5.45
C GLU A 187 -1.25 -2.26 5.00
N LEU A 188 -1.83 -2.49 3.82
CA LEU A 188 -2.04 -3.84 3.25
C LEU A 188 -0.75 -4.54 2.81
N GLU A 189 0.27 -3.78 2.44
CA GLU A 189 1.60 -4.30 2.09
C GLU A 189 2.48 -4.60 3.33
N SER A 190 2.04 -4.18 4.53
CA SER A 190 2.72 -4.49 5.78
C SER A 190 2.66 -5.99 6.09
N ASP A 191 3.79 -6.56 6.53
CA ASP A 191 3.89 -7.96 6.98
C ASP A 191 2.95 -8.28 8.18
N LYS A 192 2.40 -7.26 8.85
CA LYS A 192 1.53 -7.40 10.02
C LYS A 192 0.03 -7.25 9.71
N CYS A 193 -0.34 -7.03 8.44
CA CYS A 193 -1.73 -6.73 8.10
C CYS A 193 -2.61 -7.98 8.14
N ALA A 194 -3.53 -8.05 9.11
CA ALA A 194 -4.49 -9.13 9.24
C ALA A 194 -5.63 -9.06 8.21
N THR A 195 -6.21 -10.20 7.85
CA THR A 195 -7.25 -10.31 6.81
C THR A 195 -8.52 -9.51 7.11
N SER A 196 -8.89 -9.39 8.37
CA SER A 196 -9.96 -8.54 8.87
C SER A 196 -9.74 -7.04 8.56
N ARG A 197 -8.48 -6.56 8.54
CA ARG A 197 -8.14 -5.15 8.25
C ARG A 197 -8.58 -4.72 6.86
N VAL A 198 -8.64 -5.64 5.90
CA VAL A 198 -9.13 -5.35 4.53
C VAL A 198 -10.53 -4.73 4.60
N TYR A 199 -11.43 -5.29 5.42
CA TYR A 199 -12.79 -4.77 5.58
C TYR A 199 -12.76 -3.35 6.17
N SER A 200 -12.05 -3.15 7.28
CA SER A 200 -11.93 -1.85 7.94
C SER A 200 -11.37 -0.77 7.02
N LEU A 201 -10.35 -1.11 6.22
CA LEU A 201 -9.66 -0.17 5.33
C LEU A 201 -10.53 0.24 4.15
N PHE A 202 -11.25 -0.71 3.55
CA PHE A 202 -12.20 -0.39 2.49
C PHE A 202 -13.40 0.39 3.02
N ARG A 203 -13.92 0.06 4.20
CA ARG A 203 -14.94 0.90 4.87
C ARG A 203 -14.43 2.33 5.04
N ARG A 204 -13.20 2.51 5.56
CA ARG A 204 -12.57 3.83 5.73
C ARG A 204 -12.51 4.61 4.41
N LEU A 205 -12.17 3.95 3.30
CA LEU A 205 -12.15 4.59 1.98
C LEU A 205 -13.55 5.00 1.51
N ARG A 206 -14.54 4.11 1.66
CA ARG A 206 -15.93 4.37 1.26
C ARG A 206 -16.54 5.53 2.02
N THR A 207 -16.20 5.69 3.30
CA THR A 207 -16.73 6.74 4.18
C THR A 207 -15.78 7.92 4.36
N HIS A 208 -14.71 8.02 3.56
CA HIS A 208 -13.71 9.06 3.76
C HIS A 208 -14.27 10.45 3.40
N SER A 209 -14.19 11.40 4.33
CA SER A 209 -14.78 12.74 4.18
C SER A 209 -14.29 13.52 2.97
N ILE A 210 -13.04 13.30 2.54
CA ILE A 210 -12.47 13.93 1.33
C ILE A 210 -13.29 13.66 0.06
N TYR A 211 -14.03 12.56 0.01
CA TYR A 211 -14.88 12.21 -1.13
C TYR A 211 -16.31 12.75 -0.99
N GLU A 212 -16.65 13.37 0.14
CA GLU A 212 -17.93 14.04 0.40
C GLU A 212 -17.84 15.56 0.20
N THR A 213 -16.66 16.15 0.40
CA THR A 213 -16.47 17.59 0.30
C THR A 213 -16.33 18.05 -1.16
N SER A 214 -17.39 18.67 -1.69
CA SER A 214 -17.32 19.34 -2.99
C SER A 214 -16.38 20.55 -2.94
N ASN A 215 -15.64 20.79 -4.02
CA ASN A 215 -14.70 21.89 -4.14
C ASN A 215 -14.78 22.47 -5.56
N ARG A 216 -14.70 23.80 -5.70
CA ARG A 216 -14.72 24.51 -7.00
C ARG A 216 -13.58 24.11 -7.94
N VAL A 217 -12.43 23.70 -7.39
CA VAL A 217 -11.28 23.20 -8.15
C VAL A 217 -11.51 21.80 -8.71
N ILE A 218 -12.34 21.00 -8.02
CA ILE A 218 -12.59 19.61 -8.38
C ILE A 218 -13.70 19.56 -9.44
N PRO A 219 -13.45 18.95 -10.62
CA PRO A 219 -14.48 18.81 -11.65
C PRO A 219 -15.73 18.09 -11.14
N THR A 220 -16.90 18.55 -11.59
CA THR A 220 -18.18 17.91 -11.31
C THR A 220 -18.14 16.44 -11.70
N GLY A 221 -18.58 15.55 -10.80
CA GLY A 221 -18.60 14.10 -11.03
C GLY A 221 -17.26 13.37 -10.81
N LEU A 222 -16.14 14.08 -10.55
CA LEU A 222 -14.86 13.41 -10.25
C LEU A 222 -14.97 12.56 -8.98
N LEU A 223 -15.50 13.13 -7.89
CA LEU A 223 -15.65 12.40 -6.61
C LEU A 223 -16.56 11.18 -6.76
N THR A 224 -17.66 11.32 -7.52
CA THR A 224 -18.55 10.22 -7.87
C THR A 224 -17.82 9.12 -8.64
N SER A 225 -16.95 9.49 -9.58
CA SER A 225 -16.13 8.53 -10.35
C SER A 225 -15.14 7.79 -9.44
N ILE A 226 -14.46 8.50 -8.53
CA ILE A 226 -13.56 7.90 -7.54
C ILE A 226 -14.34 6.91 -6.65
N LYS A 227 -15.48 7.34 -6.08
CA LYS A 227 -16.35 6.46 -5.27
C LYS A 227 -16.80 5.23 -6.06
N THR A 228 -17.17 5.40 -7.33
CA THR A 228 -17.57 4.28 -8.19
C THR A 228 -16.43 3.26 -8.36
N HIS A 229 -15.19 3.73 -8.53
CA HIS A 229 -14.03 2.84 -8.58
C HIS A 229 -13.79 2.15 -7.22
N ILE A 230 -13.89 2.88 -6.10
CA ILE A 230 -13.78 2.29 -4.75
C ILE A 230 -14.81 1.18 -4.56
N GLU A 231 -16.08 1.44 -4.90
CA GLU A 231 -17.16 0.45 -4.80
C GLU A 231 -16.94 -0.77 -5.71
N SER A 232 -16.49 -0.55 -6.95
CA SER A 232 -16.18 -1.66 -7.86
C SER A 232 -15.07 -2.56 -7.31
N ARG A 233 -14.04 -1.97 -6.70
CA ARG A 233 -12.91 -2.69 -6.10
C ARG A 233 -13.32 -3.36 -4.79
N TRP A 234 -14.21 -2.72 -4.03
CA TRP A 234 -14.80 -3.29 -2.82
C TRP A 234 -15.60 -4.55 -3.11
N LYS A 235 -16.49 -4.53 -4.12
CA LYS A 235 -17.26 -5.71 -4.55
C LYS A 235 -16.38 -6.90 -4.91
N PHE A 236 -15.19 -6.65 -5.47
CA PHE A 236 -14.25 -7.71 -5.82
C PHE A 236 -13.53 -8.29 -4.59
N VAL A 237 -13.03 -7.45 -3.69
CA VAL A 237 -12.21 -7.90 -2.55
C VAL A 237 -13.04 -8.36 -1.34
N LYS A 238 -14.30 -7.91 -1.22
CA LYS A 238 -15.24 -8.32 -0.16
C LYS A 238 -15.68 -9.77 -0.34
N THR A 239 -14.77 -10.70 -0.05
CA THR A 239 -15.06 -12.13 -0.05
C THR A 239 -15.60 -12.60 1.29
N ASP A 240 -16.18 -13.79 1.32
CA ASP A 240 -16.60 -14.47 2.55
C ASP A 240 -15.48 -14.53 3.59
N ALA A 241 -14.24 -14.80 3.17
CA ALA A 241 -13.09 -14.85 4.07
C ALA A 241 -12.83 -13.51 4.76
N ILE A 242 -12.92 -12.39 4.02
CA ILE A 242 -12.75 -11.04 4.59
C ILE A 242 -13.85 -10.73 5.61
N LYS A 243 -15.10 -11.04 5.25
CA LYS A 243 -16.28 -10.85 6.07
C LYS A 243 -16.23 -11.69 7.36
N ILE A 244 -15.89 -12.97 7.26
CA ILE A 244 -15.71 -13.87 8.40
C ILE A 244 -14.52 -13.45 9.26
N ALA A 245 -13.39 -13.05 8.66
CA ALA A 245 -12.24 -12.55 9.41
C ALA A 245 -12.61 -11.31 10.23
N PHE A 246 -13.38 -10.37 9.65
CA PHE A 246 -13.91 -9.23 10.39
C PHE A 246 -14.86 -9.67 11.52
N LEU A 247 -15.76 -10.64 11.27
CA LEU A 247 -16.62 -11.19 12.32
C LEU A 247 -15.82 -11.88 13.44
N LEU A 248 -14.66 -12.47 13.17
CA LEU A 248 -13.87 -13.23 14.15
C LEU A 248 -12.68 -12.46 14.74
N ASP A 249 -12.42 -11.24 14.26
CA ASP A 249 -11.32 -10.43 14.78
C ASP A 249 -11.74 -9.75 16.10
N PRO A 250 -11.00 -9.96 17.19
CA PRO A 250 -11.36 -9.42 18.48
C PRO A 250 -11.26 -7.89 18.59
N SER A 251 -10.46 -7.25 17.74
CA SER A 251 -10.28 -5.79 17.72
C SER A 251 -11.39 -5.04 16.98
N THR A 252 -12.26 -5.75 16.25
CA THR A 252 -13.31 -5.14 15.42
C THR A 252 -14.64 -5.00 16.17
N ASP A 253 -15.52 -4.14 15.66
CA ASP A 253 -16.88 -4.00 16.17
C ASP A 253 -17.90 -4.52 15.15
N THR A 254 -18.86 -5.35 15.59
CA THR A 254 -19.92 -5.83 14.69
C THR A 254 -20.83 -4.70 14.19
N SER A 255 -20.91 -3.56 14.90
CA SER A 255 -21.67 -2.38 14.44
C SER A 255 -21.01 -1.65 13.27
N ASP A 256 -19.74 -1.94 12.99
CA ASP A 256 -19.03 -1.40 11.83
C ASP A 256 -19.32 -2.19 10.53
N PHE A 257 -20.01 -3.34 10.62
CA PHE A 257 -20.55 -3.98 9.43
C PHE A 257 -21.49 -3.02 8.69
N MET A 258 -21.42 -3.06 7.36
CA MET A 258 -22.23 -2.22 6.49
C MET A 258 -23.35 -3.07 5.90
N GLU A 259 -24.49 -2.44 5.64
CA GLU A 259 -25.61 -3.12 4.97
C GLU A 259 -25.99 -4.42 5.70
N ASN A 260 -26.09 -5.55 5.00
CA ASN A 260 -26.41 -6.86 5.59
C ASN A 260 -25.16 -7.74 5.82
N ASP A 261 -23.96 -7.15 5.79
CA ASP A 261 -22.70 -7.92 5.75
C ASP A 261 -22.50 -8.83 6.97
N MET A 262 -23.01 -8.46 8.15
CA MET A 262 -22.93 -9.33 9.35
C MET A 262 -23.68 -10.65 9.15
N ASN A 263 -24.93 -10.60 8.70
CA ASN A 263 -25.73 -11.81 8.48
C ASN A 263 -25.18 -12.66 7.34
N GLU A 264 -24.70 -12.01 6.28
CA GLU A 264 -24.01 -12.72 5.19
C GLU A 264 -22.71 -13.39 5.67
N SER A 265 -21.98 -12.77 6.61
CA SER A 265 -20.76 -13.34 7.21
C SER A 265 -21.09 -14.62 7.98
N VAL A 266 -22.16 -14.60 8.79
CA VAL A 266 -22.61 -15.76 9.55
C VAL A 266 -23.06 -16.88 8.61
N ALA A 267 -23.89 -16.57 7.60
CA ALA A 267 -24.33 -17.54 6.61
C ALA A 267 -23.14 -18.17 5.84
N ALA A 268 -22.17 -17.35 5.44
CA ALA A 268 -20.98 -17.81 4.75
C ALA A 268 -20.09 -18.70 5.65
N ALA A 269 -19.96 -18.37 6.94
CA ALA A 269 -19.24 -19.17 7.91
C ALA A 269 -19.86 -20.56 8.07
N VAL A 270 -21.19 -20.63 8.21
CA VAL A 270 -21.94 -21.89 8.29
C VAL A 270 -21.75 -22.72 7.02
N ALA A 271 -21.97 -22.13 5.85
CA ALA A 271 -21.79 -22.81 4.57
C ALA A 271 -20.35 -23.31 4.37
N PHE A 272 -19.35 -22.54 4.83
CA PHE A 272 -17.96 -22.99 4.80
C PHE A 272 -17.73 -24.17 5.76
N ALA A 273 -18.22 -24.09 6.99
CA ALA A 273 -18.05 -25.13 8.00
C ALA A 273 -18.70 -26.45 7.60
N GLU A 274 -19.85 -26.41 6.92
CA GLU A 274 -20.51 -27.59 6.33
C GLU A 274 -19.66 -28.21 5.21
N ARG A 275 -19.23 -27.41 4.23
CA ARG A 275 -18.38 -27.88 3.12
C ARG A 275 -17.04 -28.43 3.61
N ALA A 276 -16.51 -27.87 4.70
CA ALA A 276 -15.25 -28.24 5.31
C ALA A 276 -15.38 -29.41 6.29
N HIS A 277 -16.60 -29.91 6.53
CA HIS A 277 -16.89 -30.92 7.56
C HIS A 277 -16.40 -30.53 8.97
N LEU A 278 -16.30 -29.23 9.26
CA LEU A 278 -15.80 -28.72 10.55
C LEU A 278 -16.79 -28.99 11.70
N LEU A 279 -18.08 -29.01 11.39
CA LEU A 279 -19.13 -29.08 12.40
C LEU A 279 -19.13 -30.40 13.19
N GLY A 280 -18.69 -31.51 12.59
CA GLY A 280 -18.78 -32.83 13.23
C GLY A 280 -20.22 -33.16 13.63
N SER A 281 -20.48 -33.30 14.94
CA SER A 281 -21.82 -33.51 15.50
C SER A 281 -22.60 -32.23 15.82
N THR A 282 -21.96 -31.06 15.74
CA THR A 282 -22.60 -29.76 15.99
C THR A 282 -23.57 -29.43 14.87
N SER A 283 -24.81 -29.03 15.19
CA SER A 283 -25.76 -28.59 14.18
C SER A 283 -25.40 -27.19 13.63
N SER A 284 -25.80 -26.91 12.39
CA SER A 284 -25.61 -25.59 11.78
C SER A 284 -26.25 -24.48 12.62
N THR A 285 -27.42 -24.73 13.23
CA THR A 285 -28.09 -23.76 14.11
C THR A 285 -27.30 -23.48 15.39
N ALA A 286 -26.72 -24.51 16.01
CA ALA A 286 -25.87 -24.33 17.19
C ALA A 286 -24.60 -23.55 16.85
N PHE A 287 -24.02 -23.80 15.67
CA PHE A 287 -22.86 -23.05 15.18
C PHE A 287 -23.20 -21.58 14.87
N THR A 288 -24.35 -21.33 14.24
CA THR A 288 -24.87 -19.96 14.05
C THR A 288 -25.03 -19.22 15.38
N ALA A 289 -25.62 -19.87 16.39
CA ALA A 289 -25.77 -19.29 17.72
C ALA A 289 -24.40 -18.97 18.36
N ALA A 290 -23.41 -19.84 18.19
CA ALA A 290 -22.04 -19.63 18.67
C ALA A 290 -21.36 -18.42 17.99
N LEU A 291 -21.55 -18.24 16.68
CA LEU A 291 -21.02 -17.07 15.95
C LEU A 291 -21.66 -15.76 16.45
N TYR A 292 -22.98 -15.74 16.65
CA TYR A 292 -23.67 -14.59 17.22
C TYR A 292 -23.27 -14.32 18.67
N ALA A 293 -23.07 -15.36 19.49
CA ALA A 293 -22.59 -15.23 20.86
C ALA A 293 -21.20 -14.58 20.91
N PHE A 294 -20.27 -14.99 20.04
CA PHE A 294 -18.97 -14.33 19.91
C PHE A 294 -19.10 -12.88 19.44
N GLY A 295 -19.97 -12.61 18.46
CA GLY A 295 -20.30 -11.25 18.02
C GLY A 295 -20.82 -10.36 19.15
N ALA A 296 -21.69 -10.89 20.01
CA ALA A 296 -22.23 -10.19 21.17
C ALA A 296 -21.15 -9.95 22.24
N LEU A 297 -20.29 -10.96 22.50
CA LEU A 297 -19.16 -10.85 23.42
C LEU A 297 -18.24 -9.69 23.02
N LYS A 298 -17.83 -9.62 21.75
CA LYS A 298 -16.93 -8.57 21.28
C LYS A 298 -17.54 -7.17 21.34
N LYS A 299 -18.86 -7.07 21.20
CA LYS A 299 -19.58 -5.81 21.28
C LYS A 299 -19.53 -5.23 22.71
N GLY A 300 -19.42 -6.10 23.71
CA GLY A 300 -19.27 -5.71 25.11
C GLY A 300 -17.88 -5.19 25.49
N TRP A 301 -16.85 -5.41 24.66
CA TRP A 301 -15.51 -4.92 24.96
C TRP A 301 -15.36 -3.41 24.74
N SER A 302 -14.64 -2.78 25.66
CA SER A 302 -14.26 -1.38 25.65
C SER A 302 -13.33 -1.03 24.47
N VAL A 303 -13.20 0.27 24.20
CA VAL A 303 -12.28 0.79 23.18
C VAL A 303 -10.83 0.43 23.53
N GLN A 304 -10.49 0.43 24.82
CA GLN A 304 -9.16 0.09 25.33
C GLN A 304 -8.82 -1.38 25.12
N GLU A 305 -9.75 -2.29 25.41
CA GLU A 305 -9.57 -3.73 25.15
C GLU A 305 -9.39 -4.00 23.66
N LYS A 306 -10.24 -3.42 22.81
CA LYS A 306 -10.13 -3.56 21.35
C LYS A 306 -8.79 -3.01 20.83
N ALA A 307 -8.33 -1.88 21.34
CA ALA A 307 -7.03 -1.31 20.99
C ALA A 307 -5.85 -2.20 21.44
N GLN A 308 -5.94 -2.82 22.61
CA GLN A 308 -4.97 -3.81 23.07
C GLN A 308 -4.94 -5.03 22.14
N TYR A 309 -6.11 -5.55 21.75
CA TYR A 309 -6.21 -6.69 20.83
C TYR A 309 -5.69 -6.36 19.42
N ALA A 310 -5.85 -5.11 18.97
CA ALA A 310 -5.29 -4.64 17.71
C ALA A 310 -3.75 -4.57 17.68
N ALA A 311 -3.09 -4.67 18.84
CA ALA A 311 -1.62 -4.60 18.93
C ALA A 311 -0.92 -5.90 18.47
N ALA A 312 -1.66 -7.00 18.31
CA ALA A 312 -1.16 -8.29 17.85
C ALA A 312 -2.00 -8.83 16.69
N ALA A 313 -1.51 -9.88 16.03
CA ALA A 313 -2.27 -10.58 15.01
C ALA A 313 -3.50 -11.26 15.66
N PRO A 314 -4.69 -11.22 15.04
CA PRO A 314 -5.89 -11.89 15.57
C PRO A 314 -5.70 -13.38 15.85
N SER A 315 -4.86 -14.06 15.06
CA SER A 315 -4.51 -15.46 15.28
C SER A 315 -3.86 -15.70 16.65
N HIS A 316 -2.94 -14.83 17.08
CA HIS A 316 -2.29 -14.95 18.39
C HIS A 316 -3.29 -14.76 19.53
N TRP A 317 -4.24 -13.82 19.38
CA TRP A 317 -5.29 -13.65 20.39
C TRP A 317 -6.15 -14.91 20.55
N TRP A 318 -6.50 -15.57 19.45
CA TRP A 318 -7.23 -16.84 19.49
C TRP A 318 -6.40 -17.95 20.15
N GLU A 319 -5.09 -18.03 19.85
CA GLU A 319 -4.17 -19.00 20.47
C GLU A 319 -4.03 -18.79 21.98
N ASP A 320 -3.85 -17.54 22.42
CA ASP A 320 -3.73 -17.16 23.84
C ASP A 320 -5.03 -17.48 24.62
N ASN A 321 -6.18 -17.39 23.95
CA ASN A 321 -7.50 -17.67 24.54
C ASN A 321 -8.03 -19.08 24.21
N SER A 322 -7.20 -19.95 23.63
CA SER A 322 -7.58 -21.29 23.17
C SER A 322 -8.24 -22.13 24.26
N GLN A 323 -7.69 -22.13 25.48
CA GLN A 323 -8.21 -22.92 26.60
C GLN A 323 -9.70 -22.65 26.91
N PHE A 324 -10.15 -21.41 26.72
CA PHE A 324 -11.54 -21.01 26.92
C PHE A 324 -12.40 -21.34 25.69
N PHE A 325 -11.94 -20.96 24.49
CA PHE A 325 -12.76 -21.08 23.29
C PHE A 325 -12.82 -22.50 22.72
N GLU A 326 -11.81 -23.34 22.94
CA GLU A 326 -11.88 -24.77 22.60
C GLU A 326 -12.96 -25.50 23.42
N LYS A 327 -13.26 -25.01 24.64
CA LYS A 327 -14.30 -25.59 25.49
C LYS A 327 -15.68 -24.99 25.24
N THR A 328 -15.75 -23.67 25.05
CA THR A 328 -17.03 -22.95 24.97
C THR A 328 -17.56 -22.81 23.55
N HIS A 329 -16.68 -22.62 22.55
CA HIS A 329 -17.04 -22.39 21.15
C HIS A 329 -16.04 -23.08 20.18
N PRO A 330 -15.80 -24.40 20.30
CA PRO A 330 -14.71 -25.10 19.60
C PRO A 330 -14.74 -24.88 18.09
N LYS A 331 -15.93 -24.91 17.48
CA LYS A 331 -16.07 -24.76 16.03
C LYS A 331 -15.82 -23.35 15.53
N VAL A 332 -16.05 -22.34 16.39
CA VAL A 332 -15.72 -20.95 16.07
C VAL A 332 -14.20 -20.76 16.11
N TYR A 333 -13.54 -21.36 17.11
CA TYR A 333 -12.07 -21.38 17.20
C TYR A 333 -11.43 -22.10 16.00
N ASP A 334 -11.92 -23.28 15.62
CA ASP A 334 -11.46 -24.00 14.43
C ASP A 334 -11.57 -23.15 13.16
N LEU A 335 -12.71 -22.46 12.98
CA LEU A 335 -12.92 -21.55 11.86
C LEU A 335 -11.97 -20.34 11.90
N ALA A 336 -11.73 -19.77 13.09
CA ALA A 336 -10.82 -18.63 13.27
C ALA A 336 -9.40 -18.97 12.81
N LYS A 337 -8.89 -20.16 13.18
CA LYS A 337 -7.57 -20.64 12.73
C LYS A 337 -7.45 -20.71 11.21
N LEU A 338 -8.51 -21.16 10.54
CA LEU A 338 -8.52 -21.28 9.08
C LEU A 338 -8.62 -19.92 8.37
N VAL A 339 -9.47 -19.02 8.86
CA VAL A 339 -9.68 -17.73 8.20
C VAL A 339 -8.49 -16.80 8.38
N PHE A 340 -7.82 -16.81 9.54
CA PHE A 340 -6.64 -15.98 9.79
C PHE A 340 -5.35 -16.55 9.16
N ALA A 341 -5.36 -17.79 8.69
CA ALA A 341 -4.30 -18.32 7.84
C ALA A 341 -4.34 -17.77 6.40
N VAL A 342 -5.44 -17.12 5.99
CA VAL A 342 -5.51 -16.41 4.70
C VAL A 342 -4.68 -15.14 4.82
N PRO A 343 -3.68 -14.89 3.93
CA PRO A 343 -2.93 -13.63 3.95
C PRO A 343 -3.70 -12.49 3.26
N THR A 344 -3.34 -11.24 3.54
CA THR A 344 -3.93 -10.04 2.91
C THR A 344 -3.37 -9.72 1.53
N SER A 345 -2.12 -10.12 1.27
CA SER A 345 -1.43 -9.86 0.01
C SER A 345 -0.69 -11.08 -0.52
N SER A 346 -0.40 -11.05 -1.82
CA SER A 346 0.50 -11.99 -2.49
C SER A 346 1.97 -11.64 -2.27
N ALA A 347 2.32 -10.65 -1.44
CA ALA A 347 3.70 -10.19 -1.28
C ALA A 347 4.65 -11.29 -0.79
N ALA A 348 4.18 -12.22 0.06
CA ALA A 348 4.95 -13.40 0.44
C ALA A 348 5.26 -14.29 -0.77
N SER A 349 4.31 -14.46 -1.68
CA SER A 349 4.51 -15.16 -2.95
C SER A 349 5.45 -14.37 -3.88
N GLU A 350 5.33 -13.05 -3.97
CA GLU A 350 6.22 -12.18 -4.77
C GLU A 350 7.68 -12.27 -4.33
N ARG A 351 7.93 -12.27 -3.01
CA ARG A 351 9.27 -12.54 -2.45
C ARG A 351 9.79 -13.91 -2.85
N ALA A 352 8.94 -14.94 -2.80
CA ALA A 352 9.31 -16.27 -3.28
C ALA A 352 9.63 -16.25 -4.78
N TRP A 353 8.83 -15.58 -5.61
CA TRP A 353 9.09 -15.42 -7.04
C TRP A 353 10.40 -14.68 -7.32
N SER A 354 10.76 -13.67 -6.52
CA SER A 354 12.06 -12.99 -6.61
C SER A 354 13.24 -13.95 -6.37
N ILE A 355 13.10 -14.87 -5.41
CA ILE A 355 14.07 -15.95 -5.17
C ILE A 355 14.12 -16.92 -6.36
N PHE A 356 12.96 -17.31 -6.90
CA PHE A 356 12.90 -18.14 -8.11
C PHE A 356 13.60 -17.46 -9.30
N ASP A 357 13.36 -16.17 -9.54
CA ASP A 357 14.01 -15.38 -10.59
C ASP A 357 15.53 -15.24 -10.37
N PHE A 358 15.97 -15.23 -9.11
CA PHE A 358 17.39 -15.26 -8.78
C PHE A 358 18.04 -16.61 -9.13
N ILE A 359 17.40 -17.72 -8.76
CA ILE A 359 17.89 -19.09 -8.97
C ILE A 359 17.83 -19.48 -10.45
N HIS A 360 16.72 -19.16 -11.10
CA HIS A 360 16.42 -19.50 -12.48
C HIS A 360 16.07 -18.24 -13.26
N SER A 361 16.98 -17.85 -14.15
CA SER A 361 16.83 -16.65 -14.99
C SER A 361 17.15 -17.00 -16.44
N LYS A 362 16.82 -16.10 -17.37
CA LYS A 362 17.17 -16.27 -18.80
C LYS A 362 18.64 -16.61 -19.05
N LYS A 363 19.56 -16.14 -18.19
CA LYS A 363 21.00 -16.43 -18.25
C LYS A 363 21.42 -17.67 -17.43
N ARG A 364 20.66 -18.03 -16.39
CA ARG A 364 20.91 -19.17 -15.47
C ARG A 364 19.71 -20.13 -15.50
N ASN A 365 19.55 -20.88 -16.59
CA ASN A 365 18.35 -21.70 -16.84
C ASN A 365 18.62 -23.21 -16.94
N ARG A 366 19.85 -23.66 -16.66
CA ARG A 366 20.28 -25.07 -16.79
C ARG A 366 19.81 -26.01 -15.67
N LEU A 367 19.12 -25.47 -14.66
CA LEU A 367 18.60 -26.26 -13.56
C LEU A 367 17.27 -26.92 -13.96
N THR A 368 17.08 -28.18 -13.55
CA THR A 368 15.78 -28.85 -13.66
C THR A 368 14.79 -28.21 -12.69
N LYS A 369 13.49 -28.33 -12.99
CA LYS A 369 12.40 -27.85 -12.13
C LYS A 369 12.61 -28.28 -10.67
N ASP A 370 12.83 -29.57 -10.42
CA ASP A 370 13.01 -30.10 -9.06
C ASP A 370 14.21 -29.50 -8.33
N LYS A 371 15.31 -29.19 -9.04
CA LYS A 371 16.47 -28.53 -8.42
C LYS A 371 16.16 -27.08 -8.09
N VAL A 372 15.42 -26.37 -8.95
CA VAL A 372 14.98 -24.99 -8.69
C VAL A 372 14.06 -24.97 -7.46
N GLU A 373 13.09 -25.86 -7.38
CA GLU A 373 12.16 -25.95 -6.23
C GLU A 373 12.90 -26.26 -4.93
N LYS A 374 13.84 -27.22 -4.94
CA LYS A 374 14.67 -27.52 -3.76
C LYS A 374 15.52 -26.33 -3.32
N LEU A 375 16.15 -25.63 -4.27
CA LEU A 375 16.94 -24.44 -3.96
C LEU A 375 16.06 -23.31 -3.42
N ALA A 376 14.89 -23.07 -4.01
CA ALA A 376 13.96 -22.06 -3.53
C ALA A 376 13.49 -22.39 -2.11
N TYR A 377 13.16 -23.65 -1.82
CA TYR A 377 12.82 -24.12 -0.48
C TYR A 377 13.96 -23.86 0.52
N ILE A 378 15.21 -24.16 0.15
CA ILE A 378 16.38 -23.90 0.99
C ILE A 378 16.51 -22.39 1.24
N TYR A 379 16.47 -21.55 0.19
CA TYR A 379 16.60 -20.10 0.31
C TYR A 379 15.51 -19.47 1.19
N ILE A 380 14.25 -19.88 1.01
CA ILE A 380 13.11 -19.35 1.77
C ILE A 380 13.24 -19.71 3.26
N ASN A 381 13.62 -20.95 3.56
CA ASN A 381 13.67 -21.43 4.95
C ASN A 381 14.99 -21.10 5.65
N LEU A 382 16.08 -20.86 4.93
CA LEU A 382 17.36 -20.47 5.52
C LEU A 382 17.24 -19.15 6.31
N ALA A 383 16.43 -18.22 5.81
CA ALA A 383 16.08 -16.96 6.47
C ALA A 383 15.42 -17.16 7.84
N ALA A 384 14.64 -18.24 8.02
CA ALA A 384 14.01 -18.57 9.30
C ALA A 384 14.97 -19.22 10.31
N THR A 385 16.17 -19.63 9.88
CA THR A 385 17.15 -20.36 10.69
C THR A 385 18.43 -19.58 10.99
N THR A 386 18.61 -18.38 10.42
CA THR A 386 19.86 -17.62 10.55
C THR A 386 19.59 -16.17 10.97
N SER A 387 20.31 -15.71 11.99
CA SER A 387 20.20 -14.35 12.55
C SER A 387 20.85 -13.26 11.67
N THR A 388 21.60 -13.66 10.64
CA THR A 388 22.42 -12.80 9.76
C THR A 388 22.00 -12.85 8.29
N TRP A 389 20.77 -13.27 8.01
CA TRP A 389 20.28 -13.39 6.64
C TRP A 389 20.19 -12.03 5.92
N ILE A 390 20.86 -11.91 4.78
CA ILE A 390 20.64 -10.82 3.81
C ILE A 390 19.38 -11.19 3.03
N ASP A 391 18.32 -10.38 3.17
CA ASP A 391 17.09 -10.54 2.40
C ASP A 391 17.33 -10.22 0.92
N VAL A 392 17.81 -11.23 0.18
CA VAL A 392 18.14 -11.15 -1.24
C VAL A 392 16.92 -10.76 -2.09
N ALA A 393 15.70 -11.03 -1.60
CA ALA A 393 14.46 -10.60 -2.24
C ALA A 393 14.24 -9.09 -2.06
N ARG A 394 14.45 -8.54 -0.86
CA ARG A 394 14.42 -7.07 -0.60
C ARG A 394 15.51 -6.31 -1.35
N VAL A 395 16.72 -6.86 -1.45
CA VAL A 395 17.87 -6.22 -2.13
C VAL A 395 17.57 -5.98 -3.62
N ARG A 396 16.66 -6.74 -4.24
CA ARG A 396 16.22 -6.53 -5.63
C ARG A 396 14.88 -5.81 -5.76
N GLU A 397 14.01 -5.88 -4.76
CA GLU A 397 12.70 -5.21 -4.79
C GLU A 397 12.79 -3.67 -4.63
N TYR A 398 13.87 -3.16 -4.03
CA TYR A 398 14.06 -1.75 -3.70
C TYR A 398 15.45 -1.20 -4.07
N PRO A 399 15.63 -0.62 -5.26
CA PRO A 399 16.84 0.14 -5.59
C PRO A 399 16.98 1.49 -4.86
N GLU A 400 16.00 1.91 -4.04
CA GLU A 400 15.95 3.29 -3.53
C GLU A 400 15.71 3.40 -2.00
N SER A 401 16.05 2.38 -1.18
CA SER A 401 16.27 2.67 0.24
C SER A 401 17.58 3.42 0.38
N VAL A 402 17.50 4.73 0.63
CA VAL A 402 18.62 5.67 0.86
C VAL A 402 19.37 5.38 2.18
N THR A 403 19.41 4.13 2.64
CA THR A 403 20.17 3.68 3.80
C THR A 403 20.67 2.25 3.58
N GLY A 404 21.66 2.08 2.71
CA GLY A 404 22.54 0.92 2.72
C GLY A 404 23.96 1.41 3.06
N PRO A 405 24.71 0.76 3.96
CA PRO A 405 26.09 1.13 4.18
C PRO A 405 26.86 0.91 2.88
N GLU A 406 27.60 1.92 2.43
CA GLU A 406 28.66 1.75 1.44
C GLU A 406 29.60 0.67 1.97
N THR A 407 29.43 -0.55 1.48
CA THR A 407 30.37 -1.63 1.77
C THR A 407 31.20 -1.76 0.51
N GLU A 408 32.38 -1.15 0.54
CA GLU A 408 33.47 -1.45 -0.37
C GLU A 408 33.58 -2.97 -0.49
N MET A 409 33.38 -3.47 -1.71
CA MET A 409 33.79 -4.82 -2.06
C MET A 409 35.32 -4.86 -1.95
N VAL A 410 35.83 -5.25 -0.78
CA VAL A 410 37.19 -5.73 -0.65
C VAL A 410 37.28 -6.99 -1.50
N ALA A 411 37.95 -6.87 -2.63
CA ALA A 411 38.35 -7.98 -3.46
C ALA A 411 39.40 -8.79 -2.69
N GLU A 412 38.99 -9.90 -2.06
CA GLU A 412 39.93 -10.95 -1.71
C GLU A 412 40.16 -11.83 -2.95
N GLN A 413 41.39 -11.74 -3.46
CA GLN A 413 41.97 -12.59 -4.48
C GLN A 413 42.27 -13.98 -3.89
N VAL A 414 41.95 -15.01 -4.69
CA VAL A 414 42.51 -16.39 -4.76
C VAL A 414 42.63 -17.18 -3.46
#